data_AF-A0A1Q3RSK8-F1
#
_entry.id   AF-A0A1Q3RSK8-F1
#
_cell.length_a   1.000
_cell.length_b   1.000
_cell.length_c   1.000
_cell.angle_alpha   90.00
_cell.angle_beta   90.00
_cell.angle_gamma   90.00
#
_symmetry.space_group_name_H-M   'P 1'
#
loop_
_entity.id
_entity.type
_entity.pdbx_description
1 polymer ?
#
loop_
_entity_poly.entity_id
_entity_poly.type
_entity_poly.pdbx_seq_one_letter_code
_entity_poly.pdbx_strand_id
1 'polypeptide(L)'
;MSMKKIPEKISQVCEILNSDNEIGIEHRLEKVKHNQKIKVIERYSDELKIVTKHYADIISKKVSFDVIKKLKVTKAPLMTGDDSVLENVWEEICVQMQFEESFFWDTYEFHIIELIKRELESLPKQELQAIWLSTDEFQEIFNNNYWDDDLYGEVEDDEAAYIINIDSICEFVLYNYVLSVAVNENNEKIDTYLNGQ
;
A
#
# COMPACT_ATOMS: atom_id res chain seq x y z
N MET A 1 2.36 -78.86 25.34
CA MET A 1 1.89 -77.45 25.37
C MET A 1 1.20 -77.16 24.05
N SER A 2 -0.14 -77.16 24.03
CA SER A 2 -0.92 -76.89 22.81
C SER A 2 -1.27 -75.40 22.78
N MET A 3 -0.68 -74.65 21.85
CA MET A 3 -1.04 -73.26 21.59
C MET A 3 -2.45 -73.22 21.01
N LYS A 4 -3.38 -72.59 21.74
CA LYS A 4 -4.76 -72.39 21.26
C LYS A 4 -4.71 -71.52 19.99
N LYS A 5 -5.18 -72.06 18.86
CA LYS A 5 -5.38 -71.31 17.62
C LYS A 5 -6.34 -70.15 17.89
N ILE A 6 -5.90 -68.93 17.57
CA ILE A 6 -6.77 -67.76 17.58
C ILE A 6 -7.85 -67.99 16.49
N PRO A 7 -9.15 -67.84 16.80
CA PRO A 7 -10.21 -67.98 15.82
C PRO A 7 -10.01 -67.02 14.65
N GLU A 8 -10.10 -67.53 13.43
CA GLU A 8 -9.90 -66.82 12.16
C GLU A 8 -10.71 -65.51 12.05
N LYS A 9 -11.90 -65.47 12.67
CA LYS A 9 -12.74 -64.27 12.78
C LYS A 9 -12.14 -63.15 13.64
N ILE A 10 -11.32 -63.47 14.64
CA ILE A 10 -10.63 -62.46 15.47
C ILE A 10 -9.45 -61.85 14.69
N SER A 11 -8.76 -62.66 13.86
CA SER A 11 -7.66 -62.17 13.00
C SER A 11 -8.17 -61.13 11.99
N GLN A 12 -9.30 -61.40 11.33
CA GLN A 12 -9.90 -60.50 10.35
C GLN A 12 -10.39 -59.19 10.96
N VAL A 13 -10.98 -59.23 12.16
CA VAL A 13 -11.40 -58.01 12.87
C VAL A 13 -10.20 -57.17 13.29
N CYS A 14 -9.10 -57.79 13.71
CA CYS A 14 -7.86 -57.06 14.02
C CYS A 14 -7.23 -56.41 12.79
N GLU A 15 -7.26 -57.06 11.62
CA GLU A 15 -6.75 -56.49 10.36
C GLU A 15 -7.58 -55.27 9.92
N ILE A 16 -8.92 -55.35 9.99
CA ILE A 16 -9.82 -54.24 9.64
C ILE A 16 -9.64 -53.05 10.60
N LEU A 17 -9.54 -53.32 11.91
CA LEU A 17 -9.31 -52.25 12.90
C LEU A 17 -7.93 -51.59 12.75
N ASN A 18 -6.92 -52.35 12.31
CA ASN A 18 -5.60 -51.80 12.02
C ASN A 18 -5.61 -50.96 10.72
N SER A 19 -6.29 -51.41 9.67
CA SER A 19 -6.40 -50.64 8.41
C SER A 19 -7.22 -49.36 8.56
N ASP A 20 -8.32 -49.40 9.32
CA ASP A 20 -9.15 -48.20 9.58
C ASP A 20 -8.39 -47.15 10.41
N ASN A 21 -7.52 -47.60 11.32
CA ASN A 21 -6.64 -46.71 12.08
C ASN A 21 -5.52 -46.12 11.21
N GLU A 22 -4.96 -46.91 10.29
CA GLU A 22 -3.92 -46.47 9.36
C GLU A 22 -4.45 -45.41 8.37
N ILE A 23 -5.64 -45.62 7.80
CA ILE A 23 -6.34 -44.62 6.96
C ILE A 23 -6.62 -43.34 7.75
N GLY A 24 -7.04 -43.46 9.02
CA GLY A 24 -7.26 -42.33 9.91
C GLY A 24 -5.99 -41.53 10.22
N ILE A 25 -4.83 -42.20 10.30
CA ILE A 25 -3.51 -41.58 10.50
C ILE A 25 -3.05 -40.88 9.22
N GLU A 26 -3.18 -41.52 8.06
CA GLU A 26 -2.81 -40.92 6.77
C GLU A 26 -3.59 -39.64 6.47
N HIS A 27 -4.92 -39.66 6.68
CA HIS A 27 -5.75 -38.48 6.50
C HIS A 27 -5.35 -37.33 7.44
N ARG A 28 -5.01 -37.64 8.70
CA ARG A 28 -4.49 -36.67 9.66
C ARG A 28 -3.13 -36.10 9.23
N LEU A 29 -2.22 -36.94 8.71
CA LEU A 29 -0.92 -36.51 8.20
C LEU A 29 -1.07 -35.58 7.00
N GLU A 30 -1.95 -35.88 6.04
CA GLU A 30 -2.21 -35.02 4.89
C GLU A 30 -2.81 -33.67 5.31
N LYS A 31 -3.74 -33.66 6.27
CA LYS A 31 -4.27 -32.41 6.83
C LYS A 31 -3.18 -31.56 7.50
N VAL A 32 -2.25 -32.18 8.24
CA VAL A 32 -1.12 -31.48 8.86
C VAL A 32 -0.19 -30.89 7.80
N LYS A 33 0.15 -31.65 6.75
CA LYS A 33 0.96 -31.15 5.64
C LYS A 33 0.29 -29.98 4.91
N HIS A 34 -1.01 -30.07 4.66
CA HIS A 34 -1.78 -29.00 4.03
C HIS A 34 -1.77 -27.72 4.88
N ASN A 35 -2.04 -27.84 6.17
CA ASN A 35 -1.99 -26.70 7.10
C ASN A 35 -0.59 -26.09 7.21
N GLN A 36 0.46 -26.92 7.15
CA GLN A 36 1.84 -26.43 7.11
C GLN A 36 2.12 -25.63 5.82
N LYS A 37 1.63 -26.10 4.67
CA LYS A 37 1.75 -25.37 3.40
C LYS A 37 1.04 -24.02 3.45
N ILE A 38 -0.19 -23.97 3.99
CA ILE A 38 -0.94 -22.71 4.17
C ILE A 38 -0.14 -21.72 5.01
N LYS A 39 0.37 -22.14 6.17
CA LYS A 39 1.17 -21.26 7.04
C LYS A 39 2.42 -20.70 6.37
N VAL A 40 3.07 -21.51 5.52
CA VAL A 40 4.22 -21.06 4.74
C VAL A 40 3.81 -20.00 3.72
N ILE A 41 2.68 -20.19 3.03
CA ILE A 41 2.12 -19.22 2.06
C ILE A 41 1.72 -17.92 2.76
N GLU A 42 1.03 -17.98 3.90
CA GLU A 42 0.66 -16.81 4.70
C GLU A 42 1.89 -16.00 5.11
N ARG A 43 2.94 -16.68 5.60
CA ARG A 43 4.20 -16.03 5.96
C ARG A 43 4.86 -15.34 4.78
N TYR A 44 4.95 -16.00 3.62
CA TYR A 44 5.51 -15.38 2.42
C TYR A 44 4.69 -14.19 1.95
N SER A 45 3.36 -14.24 2.08
CA SER A 45 2.47 -13.11 1.79
C SER A 45 2.78 -11.90 2.67
N ASP A 46 2.99 -12.11 3.98
CA ASP A 46 3.36 -11.04 4.90
C ASP A 46 4.75 -10.45 4.61
N GLU A 47 5.73 -11.30 4.32
CA GLU A 47 7.08 -10.85 3.95
C GLU A 47 7.05 -10.04 2.64
N LEU A 48 6.28 -10.48 1.63
CA LEU A 48 6.07 -9.74 0.39
C LEU A 48 5.41 -8.38 0.62
N LYS A 49 4.39 -8.29 1.49
CA LYS A 49 3.76 -7.02 1.85
C LYS A 49 4.78 -6.03 2.43
N ILE A 50 5.68 -6.49 3.30
CA ILE A 50 6.72 -5.64 3.89
C ILE A 50 7.67 -5.14 2.80
N VAL A 51 8.14 -6.01 1.92
CA VAL A 51 9.04 -5.64 0.82
C VAL A 51 8.36 -4.66 -0.15
N THR A 52 7.10 -4.92 -0.53
CA THR A 52 6.32 -4.04 -1.41
C THR A 52 6.15 -2.66 -0.79
N LYS A 53 5.79 -2.58 0.50
CA LYS A 53 5.66 -1.29 1.21
C LYS A 53 6.98 -0.54 1.27
N HIS A 54 8.08 -1.23 1.55
CA HIS A 54 9.40 -0.60 1.59
C HIS A 54 9.83 -0.09 0.20
N TYR A 55 9.54 -0.85 -0.86
CA TYR A 55 9.83 -0.43 -2.22
C TYR A 55 8.98 0.77 -2.63
N ALA A 56 7.67 0.73 -2.36
CA ALA A 56 6.76 1.85 -2.56
C ALA A 56 7.25 3.12 -1.84
N ASP A 57 7.68 2.99 -0.58
CA ASP A 57 8.21 4.11 0.21
C ASP A 57 9.43 4.78 -0.44
N ILE A 58 10.35 3.99 -0.99
CA ILE A 58 11.53 4.51 -1.70
C ILE A 58 11.11 5.28 -2.96
N ILE A 59 10.19 4.73 -3.76
CA ILE A 59 9.73 5.37 -4.99
C ILE A 59 8.93 6.64 -4.69
N SER A 60 7.99 6.59 -3.74
CA SER A 60 7.17 7.74 -3.34
C SER A 60 8.02 8.88 -2.78
N LYS A 61 9.09 8.58 -2.02
CA LYS A 61 10.06 9.60 -1.57
C LYS A 61 10.79 10.26 -2.73
N LYS A 62 11.17 9.48 -3.75
CA LYS A 62 11.82 10.01 -4.95
C LYS A 62 10.85 10.92 -5.73
N VAL A 63 9.62 10.47 -5.96
CA VAL A 63 8.58 11.28 -6.62
C VAL A 63 8.34 12.57 -5.85
N SER A 64 8.14 12.48 -4.53
CA SER A 64 7.98 13.65 -3.66
C SER A 64 9.16 14.62 -3.78
N PHE A 65 10.40 14.13 -3.73
CA PHE A 65 11.59 14.96 -3.89
C PHE A 65 11.60 15.72 -5.22
N ASP A 66 11.28 15.05 -6.32
CA ASP A 66 11.27 15.67 -7.66
C ASP A 66 10.12 16.70 -7.79
N VAL A 67 8.95 16.42 -7.23
CA VAL A 67 7.82 17.37 -7.15
C VAL A 67 8.19 18.60 -6.32
N ILE A 68 8.72 18.42 -5.11
CA ILE A 68 9.15 19.51 -4.22
C ILE A 68 10.21 20.37 -4.91
N LYS A 69 11.17 19.75 -5.59
CA LYS A 69 12.19 20.48 -6.36
C LYS A 69 11.57 21.37 -7.45
N LYS A 70 10.54 20.89 -8.14
CA LYS A 70 9.79 21.70 -9.12
C LYS A 70 9.05 22.85 -8.45
N LEU A 71 8.38 22.61 -7.33
CA LEU A 71 7.68 23.65 -6.56
C LEU A 71 8.64 24.74 -6.03
N LYS A 72 9.85 24.37 -5.61
CA LYS A 72 10.89 25.31 -5.15
C LYS A 72 11.43 26.24 -6.24
N VAL A 73 11.34 25.85 -7.52
CA VAL A 73 11.78 26.71 -8.65
C VAL A 73 10.62 27.46 -9.32
N THR A 74 9.37 27.06 -9.04
CA THR A 74 8.19 27.79 -9.47
C THR A 74 8.03 29.02 -8.58
N LYS A 75 8.12 30.21 -9.19
CA LYS A 75 7.88 31.46 -8.47
C LYS A 75 6.49 31.45 -7.84
N ALA A 76 6.40 31.95 -6.61
CA ALA A 76 5.13 32.12 -5.93
C ALA A 76 4.18 32.93 -6.83
N PRO A 77 2.95 32.46 -7.09
CA PRO A 77 1.93 33.32 -7.68
C PRO A 77 1.75 34.55 -6.78
N LEU A 78 1.24 35.66 -7.33
CA LEU A 78 0.99 36.94 -6.65
C LEU A 78 -0.03 36.87 -5.49
N MET A 79 -0.32 35.66 -4.96
CA MET A 79 -1.42 35.38 -4.04
C MET A 79 -1.04 35.61 -2.58
N THR A 80 0.23 35.43 -2.20
CA THR A 80 0.78 36.19 -1.08
C THR A 80 1.19 37.54 -1.63
N GLY A 81 0.62 38.63 -1.11
CA GLY A 81 0.73 39.96 -1.73
C GLY A 81 2.18 40.38 -2.02
N ASP A 82 2.39 41.34 -2.92
CA ASP A 82 3.71 41.76 -3.45
C ASP A 82 4.80 42.07 -2.39
N ASP A 83 4.42 42.25 -1.12
CA ASP A 83 5.30 42.45 0.03
C ASP A 83 5.68 41.16 0.79
N SER A 84 5.31 39.99 0.27
CA SER A 84 5.61 38.68 0.86
C SER A 84 7.10 38.35 0.78
N VAL A 85 7.66 37.81 1.87
CA VAL A 85 9.04 37.32 1.92
C VAL A 85 9.20 35.93 1.29
N LEU A 86 8.11 35.30 0.85
CA LEU A 86 8.08 33.99 0.23
C LEU A 86 8.38 34.13 -1.27
N GLU A 87 9.32 33.34 -1.78
CA GLU A 87 9.85 33.47 -3.16
C GLU A 87 9.28 32.44 -4.12
N ASN A 88 8.78 31.31 -3.61
CA ASN A 88 8.36 30.17 -4.41
C ASN A 88 7.11 29.48 -3.85
N VAL A 89 6.45 28.71 -4.71
CA VAL A 89 5.20 27.99 -4.39
C VAL A 89 5.38 27.02 -3.22
N TRP A 90 6.56 26.40 -3.09
CA TRP A 90 6.81 25.47 -1.99
C TRP A 90 6.79 26.17 -0.62
N GLU A 91 7.39 27.36 -0.52
CA GLU A 91 7.37 28.16 0.72
C GLU A 91 5.94 28.56 1.10
N GLU A 92 5.11 28.93 0.12
CA GLU A 92 3.68 29.18 0.36
C GLU A 92 2.98 27.94 0.89
N ILE A 93 3.14 26.78 0.23
CA ILE A 93 2.55 25.51 0.68
C ILE A 93 2.97 25.19 2.12
N CYS A 94 4.25 25.35 2.46
CA CYS A 94 4.73 25.08 3.82
C CYS A 94 4.06 25.98 4.86
N VAL A 95 3.92 27.28 4.57
CA VAL A 95 3.19 28.22 5.44
C VAL A 95 1.73 27.78 5.60
N GLN A 96 1.04 27.43 4.51
CA GLN A 96 -0.35 26.98 4.55
C GLN A 96 -0.52 25.73 5.42
N MET A 97 0.40 24.76 5.29
CA MET A 97 0.37 23.52 6.08
C MET A 97 0.70 23.69 7.57
N GLN A 98 1.41 24.77 7.95
CA GLN A 98 1.87 24.99 9.33
C GLN A 98 0.97 25.92 10.14
N PHE A 99 0.14 26.74 9.51
CA PHE A 99 -0.68 27.75 10.19
C PHE A 99 -2.17 27.57 9.92
N GLU A 100 -2.65 27.90 8.72
CA GLU A 100 -4.05 27.72 8.32
C GLU A 100 -4.14 27.67 6.78
N GLU A 101 -4.98 26.77 6.26
CA GLU A 101 -5.24 26.61 4.83
C GLU A 101 -5.99 27.82 4.26
N SER A 102 -5.47 28.38 3.17
CA SER A 102 -6.08 29.46 2.41
C SER A 102 -7.36 29.00 1.71
N PHE A 103 -8.26 29.94 1.44
CA PHE A 103 -9.43 29.73 0.58
C PHE A 103 -9.09 29.15 -0.80
N PHE A 104 -7.84 29.31 -1.27
CA PHE A 104 -7.37 28.81 -2.56
C PHE A 104 -6.59 27.48 -2.45
N TRP A 105 -6.68 26.75 -1.33
CA TRP A 105 -5.95 25.50 -1.11
C TRP A 105 -6.13 24.49 -2.25
N ASP A 106 -7.36 24.31 -2.73
CA ASP A 106 -7.69 23.41 -3.85
C ASP A 106 -6.84 23.68 -5.10
N THR A 107 -6.42 24.92 -5.34
CA THR A 107 -5.57 25.27 -6.49
C THR A 107 -4.14 24.78 -6.30
N TYR A 108 -3.59 24.87 -5.08
CA TYR A 108 -2.28 24.31 -4.76
C TYR A 108 -2.34 22.79 -4.83
N GLU A 109 -3.35 22.16 -4.24
CA GLU A 109 -3.54 20.72 -4.27
C GLU A 109 -3.63 20.19 -5.71
N PHE A 110 -4.48 20.79 -6.55
CA PHE A 110 -4.58 20.46 -7.97
C PHE A 110 -3.21 20.59 -8.68
N HIS A 111 -2.48 21.66 -8.41
CA HIS A 111 -1.17 21.86 -9.03
C HIS A 111 -0.14 20.80 -8.60
N ILE A 112 -0.11 20.44 -7.31
CA ILE A 112 0.78 19.40 -6.79
C ILE A 112 0.40 18.03 -7.39
N ILE A 113 -0.90 17.70 -7.44
CA ILE A 113 -1.39 16.47 -8.06
C ILE A 113 -0.96 16.38 -9.52
N GLU A 114 -1.10 17.45 -10.30
CA GLU A 114 -0.66 17.47 -11.70
C GLU A 114 0.86 17.27 -11.85
N LEU A 115 1.66 17.76 -10.91
CA LEU A 115 3.10 17.49 -10.88
C LEU A 115 3.39 16.03 -10.53
N ILE A 116 2.69 15.46 -9.54
CA ILE A 116 2.81 14.05 -9.16
C ILE A 116 2.45 13.17 -10.36
N LYS A 117 1.31 13.40 -11.01
CA LYS A 117 0.86 12.65 -12.21
C LYS A 117 1.96 12.56 -13.26
N ARG A 118 2.60 13.69 -13.58
CA ARG A 118 3.69 13.74 -14.56
C ARG A 118 4.93 12.96 -14.14
N GLU A 119 5.26 12.91 -12.85
CA GLU A 119 6.34 12.04 -12.38
C GLU A 119 5.97 10.56 -12.51
N LEU A 120 4.73 10.22 -12.15
CA LEU A 120 4.21 8.85 -12.21
C LEU A 120 4.17 8.31 -13.66
N GLU A 121 3.87 9.15 -14.65
CA GLU A 121 3.89 8.77 -16.08
C GLU A 121 5.24 8.21 -16.54
N SER A 122 6.33 8.59 -15.87
CA SER A 122 7.68 8.13 -16.20
C SER A 122 8.08 6.82 -15.50
N LEU A 123 7.28 6.36 -14.53
CA LEU A 123 7.61 5.19 -13.72
C LEU A 123 7.27 3.88 -14.47
N PRO A 124 8.10 2.84 -14.31
CA PRO A 124 7.75 1.48 -14.72
C PRO A 124 6.46 1.00 -14.04
N LYS A 125 5.68 0.16 -14.73
CA LYS A 125 4.42 -0.40 -14.20
C LYS A 125 4.58 -1.06 -12.83
N GLN A 126 5.71 -1.71 -12.57
CA GLN A 126 5.99 -2.40 -11.31
C GLN A 126 6.14 -1.42 -10.13
N GLU A 127 6.69 -0.23 -10.39
CA GLU A 127 6.81 0.83 -9.39
C GLU A 127 5.44 1.43 -9.08
N LEU A 128 4.64 1.71 -10.11
CA LEU A 128 3.25 2.14 -9.94
C LEU A 128 2.43 1.10 -9.17
N GLN A 129 2.59 -0.18 -9.49
CA GLN A 129 1.90 -1.27 -8.79
C GLN A 129 2.33 -1.37 -7.33
N ALA A 130 3.62 -1.21 -7.02
CA ALA A 130 4.08 -1.22 -5.64
C ALA A 130 3.44 -0.09 -4.82
N ILE A 131 3.34 1.12 -5.40
CA ILE A 131 2.67 2.25 -4.75
C ILE A 131 1.17 1.99 -4.62
N TRP A 132 0.49 1.53 -5.68
CA TRP A 132 -0.93 1.16 -5.66
C TRP A 132 -1.25 0.19 -4.53
N LEU A 133 -0.49 -0.90 -4.43
CA LEU A 133 -0.66 -1.91 -3.37
C LEU A 133 -0.45 -1.34 -1.96
N SER A 134 0.13 -0.14 -1.83
CA SER A 134 0.38 0.53 -0.57
C SER A 134 -0.63 1.64 -0.26
N THR A 135 -1.56 1.96 -1.16
CA THR A 135 -2.60 2.98 -0.91
C THR A 135 -3.68 2.46 0.03
N ASP A 136 -4.31 3.37 0.77
CA ASP A 136 -5.42 3.02 1.67
C ASP A 136 -6.62 2.46 0.89
N GLU A 137 -6.94 3.04 -0.27
CA GLU A 137 -8.01 2.56 -1.14
C GLU A 137 -7.81 1.08 -1.53
N PHE A 138 -6.61 0.70 -1.99
CA PHE A 138 -6.34 -0.70 -2.31
C PHE A 138 -6.49 -1.61 -1.09
N GLN A 139 -5.98 -1.18 0.07
CA GLN A 139 -6.09 -1.96 1.31
C GLN A 139 -7.55 -2.12 1.74
N GLU A 140 -8.38 -1.09 1.57
CA GLU A 140 -9.82 -1.15 1.86
C GLU A 140 -10.54 -2.12 0.92
N ILE A 141 -10.31 -2.02 -0.39
CA ILE A 141 -10.86 -2.95 -1.40
C ILE A 141 -10.47 -4.39 -1.06
N PHE A 142 -9.17 -4.61 -0.82
CA PHE A 142 -8.61 -5.94 -0.56
C PHE A 142 -9.15 -6.54 0.74
N ASN A 143 -9.23 -5.77 1.83
CA ASN A 143 -9.68 -6.28 3.13
C ASN A 143 -11.20 -6.49 3.20
N ASN A 144 -11.98 -5.67 2.50
CA ASN A 144 -13.44 -5.75 2.52
C ASN A 144 -14.01 -6.68 1.43
N ASN A 145 -13.16 -7.32 0.61
CA ASN A 145 -13.55 -8.07 -0.59
C ASN A 145 -14.50 -7.26 -1.48
N TYR A 146 -14.29 -5.94 -1.54
CA TYR A 146 -15.16 -5.01 -2.27
C TYR A 146 -14.70 -4.95 -3.74
N TRP A 147 -14.69 -6.12 -4.39
CA TRP A 147 -14.53 -6.20 -5.83
C TRP A 147 -15.90 -5.91 -6.42
N ASP A 148 -16.13 -4.63 -6.73
CA ASP A 148 -17.37 -4.19 -7.37
C ASP A 148 -17.28 -4.48 -8.87
N ASP A 149 -18.02 -5.50 -9.32
CA ASP A 149 -18.13 -5.90 -10.73
C ASP A 149 -18.60 -4.73 -11.62
N ASP A 150 -19.33 -3.75 -11.07
CA ASP A 150 -19.78 -2.57 -11.80
C ASP A 150 -18.67 -1.53 -11.99
N LEU A 151 -17.67 -1.50 -11.09
CA LEU A 151 -16.57 -0.51 -11.11
C LEU A 151 -15.36 -1.01 -11.92
N TYR A 152 -15.09 -2.31 -11.87
CA TYR A 152 -13.93 -2.92 -12.52
C TYR A 152 -14.29 -3.72 -13.78
N GLY A 153 -15.58 -3.99 -14.00
CA GLY A 153 -16.09 -4.83 -15.10
C GLY A 153 -16.01 -6.32 -14.78
N GLU A 154 -16.55 -7.18 -15.67
CA GLU A 154 -16.31 -8.63 -15.65
C GLU A 154 -14.83 -8.91 -15.99
N VAL A 155 -13.92 -8.61 -15.08
CA VAL A 155 -12.52 -9.05 -15.15
C VAL A 155 -12.42 -10.37 -14.41
N GLU A 156 -11.69 -11.33 -14.95
CA GLU A 156 -11.35 -12.55 -14.20
C GLU A 156 -10.68 -12.13 -12.86
N ASP A 157 -10.98 -12.82 -11.76
CA ASP A 157 -10.55 -12.46 -10.38
C ASP A 157 -9.04 -12.14 -10.26
N ASP A 158 -8.23 -12.68 -11.17
CA ASP A 158 -6.79 -12.50 -11.27
C ASP A 158 -6.34 -11.21 -12.00
N GLU A 159 -7.20 -10.53 -12.74
CA GLU A 159 -6.88 -9.28 -13.47
C GLU A 159 -7.28 -8.00 -12.73
N ALA A 160 -8.28 -8.03 -11.85
CA ALA A 160 -8.76 -6.85 -11.13
C ALA A 160 -7.68 -6.21 -10.22
N ALA A 161 -6.80 -7.03 -9.62
CA ALA A 161 -5.65 -6.55 -8.83
C ALA A 161 -4.58 -5.80 -9.66
N TYR A 162 -4.68 -5.80 -11.00
CA TYR A 162 -3.79 -5.09 -11.91
C TYR A 162 -4.33 -3.75 -12.40
N ILE A 163 -5.57 -3.38 -12.05
CA ILE A 163 -6.11 -2.07 -12.35
C ILE A 163 -5.49 -1.07 -11.36
N ILE A 164 -4.56 -0.28 -11.87
CA ILE A 164 -3.87 0.75 -11.09
C ILE A 164 -4.72 2.02 -11.13
N ASN A 165 -5.23 2.45 -9.97
CA ASN A 165 -5.87 3.74 -9.83
C ASN A 165 -4.80 4.83 -9.62
N ILE A 166 -4.54 5.62 -10.66
CA ILE A 166 -3.52 6.68 -10.63
C ILE A 166 -3.93 7.81 -9.69
N ASP A 167 -5.23 8.13 -9.59
CA ASP A 167 -5.69 9.24 -8.74
C ASP A 167 -5.43 8.92 -7.27
N SER A 168 -5.70 7.69 -6.81
CA SER A 168 -5.38 7.27 -5.45
C SER A 168 -3.88 7.22 -5.18
N ILE A 169 -3.06 6.83 -6.17
CA ILE A 169 -1.60 6.94 -6.03
C ILE A 169 -1.21 8.41 -5.84
N CYS A 170 -1.81 9.33 -6.59
CA CYS A 170 -1.50 10.76 -6.47
C CYS A 170 -1.84 11.28 -5.09
N GLU A 171 -3.05 10.99 -4.59
CA GLU A 171 -3.46 11.36 -3.22
C GLU A 171 -2.54 10.74 -2.18
N PHE A 172 -2.22 9.45 -2.31
CA PHE A 172 -1.30 8.76 -1.42
C PHE A 172 0.07 9.45 -1.36
N VAL A 173 0.65 9.79 -2.51
CA VAL A 173 1.96 10.49 -2.59
C VAL A 173 1.84 11.92 -2.06
N LEU A 174 0.77 12.64 -2.40
CA LEU A 174 0.52 14.00 -1.94
C LEU A 174 0.53 14.07 -0.41
N TYR A 175 -0.37 13.34 0.24
CA TYR A 175 -0.61 13.46 1.67
C TYR A 175 0.51 12.82 2.50
N ASN A 176 0.99 11.64 2.11
CA ASN A 176 1.98 10.92 2.92
C ASN A 176 3.42 11.37 2.68
N TYR A 177 3.73 11.98 1.53
CA TYR A 177 5.12 12.26 1.14
C TYR A 177 5.40 13.71 0.76
N VAL A 178 4.46 14.45 0.15
CA VAL A 178 4.70 15.86 -0.21
C VAL A 178 4.30 16.77 0.94
N LEU A 179 3.04 16.73 1.36
CA LEU A 179 2.52 17.60 2.42
C LEU A 179 3.11 17.27 3.79
N SER A 180 3.45 16.00 4.04
CA SER A 180 4.15 15.59 5.27
C SER A 180 5.52 16.25 5.43
N VAL A 181 6.20 16.58 4.32
CA VAL A 181 7.45 17.34 4.33
C VAL A 181 7.17 18.81 4.61
N ALA A 182 6.13 19.39 3.97
CA ALA A 182 5.74 20.78 4.16
C ALA A 182 5.43 21.12 5.63
N VAL A 183 4.71 20.23 6.33
CA VAL A 183 4.38 20.39 7.77
C VAL A 183 5.63 20.49 8.65
N ASN A 184 6.74 19.87 8.25
CA ASN A 184 7.97 19.79 9.04
C ASN A 184 9.13 20.64 8.47
N GLU A 185 8.90 21.39 7.39
CA GLU A 185 9.94 22.20 6.75
C GLU A 185 10.30 23.38 7.67
N ASN A 186 11.57 23.49 8.02
CA ASN A 186 12.10 24.63 8.77
C ASN A 186 12.87 25.55 7.80
N ASN A 187 12.40 26.78 7.64
CA ASN A 187 13.00 27.80 6.79
C ASN A 187 12.84 29.16 7.46
N GLU A 188 13.93 29.91 7.62
CA GLU A 188 13.93 31.23 8.27
C GLU A 188 12.91 32.20 7.64
N LYS A 189 12.62 32.07 6.34
CA LYS A 189 11.59 32.89 5.67
C LYS A 189 10.18 32.51 6.08
N ILE A 190 9.93 31.20 6.24
CA ILE A 190 8.66 30.67 6.75
C ILE A 190 8.49 31.16 8.19
N ASP A 191 9.52 31.00 9.03
CA ASP A 191 9.49 31.48 10.41
C ASP A 191 9.27 33.00 10.48
N THR A 192 9.93 33.77 9.62
CA THR A 192 9.76 35.23 9.56
C THR A 192 8.33 35.60 9.16
N TYR A 193 7.77 34.90 8.17
CA TYR A 193 6.39 35.11 7.75
C TYR A 193 5.41 34.78 8.88
N LEU A 194 5.55 33.62 9.51
CA LEU A 194 4.65 33.15 10.58
C LEU A 194 4.74 33.99 11.86
N ASN A 195 5.92 34.48 12.22
CA ASN A 195 6.10 35.32 13.41
C ASN A 195 5.81 36.82 13.16
N GLY A 196 5.69 37.23 11.89
CA GLY A 196 5.41 38.60 11.48
C GLY A 196 3.92 38.91 11.28
N GLN A 197 3.04 37.90 11.38
CA GLN A 197 1.57 38.05 11.31
C GLN A 197 0.94 38.40 12.67
#